data_AF-K1VBV6-F1
#
_entry.id   AF-K1VBV6-F1
#
_cell.length_a   1.000
_cell.length_b   1.000
_cell.length_c   1.000
_cell.angle_alpha   90.00
_cell.angle_beta   90.00
_cell.angle_gamma   90.00
#
_symmetry.space_group_name_H-M   'P 1'
#
loop_
_entity.id
_entity.type
_entity.pdbx_description
1 polymer ?
#
loop_
_entity_poly.entity_id
_entity_poly.type
_entity_poly.pdbx_seq_one_letter_code
_entity_poly.pdbx_strand_id
1 'polypeptide(L)'
;MYALKSLLDSTICGLVKRGVTDFYCGGALGFDTMCAHMVLYLRKRKALDIKLHLVLPCSNEEQTKNWSYNDKQEFYAIMMAADSIEYIGSEYTKDCMKQRNARLIELAD
;
A
#
# COMPACT_ATOMS: atom_id res chain seq x y z
N MET A 1 9.32 13.09 12.95
CA MET A 1 8.96 12.58 11.60
C MET A 1 10.07 11.74 10.96
N TYR A 2 11.34 12.15 11.02
CA TYR A 2 12.48 11.38 10.46
C TYR A 2 12.67 9.99 11.05
N ALA A 3 12.41 9.82 12.35
CA ALA A 3 12.59 8.53 13.03
C ALA A 3 11.71 7.41 12.45
N LEU A 4 10.44 7.70 12.16
CA LEU A 4 9.49 6.69 11.67
C LEU A 4 9.85 6.20 10.26
N LYS A 5 10.24 7.11 9.36
CA LYS A 5 10.67 6.73 8.00
C LYS A 5 11.96 5.90 8.03
N SER A 6 12.92 6.26 8.88
CA SER A 6 14.18 5.50 9.04
C SER A 6 13.93 4.11 9.64
N LEU A 7 13.01 4.01 10.62
CA LEU A 7 12.60 2.74 11.19
C LEU A 7 11.91 1.86 10.13
N LEU A 8 11.01 2.44 9.33
CA LEU A 8 10.33 1.71 8.26
C LEU A 8 11.31 1.21 7.19
N ASP A 9 12.26 2.03 6.75
CA ASP A 9 13.32 1.62 5.83
C ASP A 9 14.11 0.42 6.37
N SER A 10 14.66 0.56 7.59
CA SER A 10 15.45 -0.51 8.21
C SER A 10 14.64 -1.78 8.45
N THR A 11 13.36 -1.66 8.80
CA THR A 11 12.45 -2.80 8.99
C THR A 11 12.22 -3.53 7.67
N ILE A 12 11.85 -2.84 6.60
CA ILE A 12 11.63 -3.45 5.28
C ILE A 12 12.93 -4.09 4.79
N CYS A 13 14.06 -3.39 4.87
CA CYS A 13 15.36 -3.96 4.50
C CYS A 13 15.70 -5.23 5.30
N GLY A 14 15.34 -5.27 6.59
CA GLY A 14 15.52 -6.44 7.45
C GLY A 14 14.63 -7.62 7.03
N LEU A 15 13.38 -7.36 6.66
CA LEU A 15 12.44 -8.36 6.14
C LEU A 15 12.90 -8.93 4.80
N VAL A 16 13.38 -8.07 3.89
CA VAL A 16 13.91 -8.51 2.58
C VAL A 16 15.11 -9.42 2.74
N LYS A 17 16.02 -9.12 3.68
CA LYS A 17 17.15 -10.02 4.01
C LYS A 17 16.70 -11.39 4.54
N ARG A 18 15.48 -11.48 5.06
CA ARG A 18 14.86 -12.73 5.54
C ARG A 18 14.03 -13.43 4.46
N GLY A 19 14.04 -12.92 3.23
CA GLY A 19 13.35 -13.52 2.08
C GLY A 19 11.94 -12.97 1.80
N VAL A 20 11.49 -11.94 2.52
CA VAL A 20 10.19 -11.30 2.24
C VAL A 20 10.28 -10.47 0.97
N THR A 21 9.47 -10.80 -0.03
CA THR A 21 9.46 -10.15 -1.35
C THR A 21 8.18 -9.37 -1.63
N ASP A 22 7.05 -9.75 -1.03
CA ASP A 22 5.73 -9.22 -1.37
C ASP A 22 5.20 -8.37 -0.21
N PHE A 23 4.86 -7.12 -0.49
CA PHE A 23 4.33 -6.18 0.51
C PHE A 23 2.93 -5.74 0.13
N TYR A 24 1.98 -5.94 1.05
CA TYR A 24 0.57 -5.62 0.85
C TYR A 24 0.17 -4.34 1.57
N CYS A 25 -0.58 -3.47 0.90
CA CYS A 25 -1.06 -2.21 1.44
C CYS A 25 -2.54 -2.00 1.10
N GLY A 26 -3.28 -1.34 1.98
CA GLY A 26 -4.71 -1.11 1.80
C GLY A 26 -5.09 0.18 1.08
N GLY A 27 -4.10 0.98 0.68
CA GLY A 27 -4.31 2.22 -0.06
C GLY A 27 -5.02 3.33 0.71
N ALA A 28 -5.06 3.30 2.04
CA ALA A 28 -5.58 4.43 2.83
C ALA A 28 -4.60 5.61 2.86
N LEU A 29 -5.10 6.82 3.15
CA LEU A 29 -4.24 7.98 3.42
C LEU A 29 -3.45 7.78 4.72
N GLY A 30 -2.26 8.38 4.78
CA GLY A 30 -1.41 8.39 5.97
C GLY A 30 -0.39 7.24 5.98
N PHE A 31 -0.52 6.30 6.91
CA PHE A 31 0.52 5.28 7.12
C PHE A 31 0.63 4.30 5.95
N ASP A 32 -0.50 3.88 5.37
CA ASP A 32 -0.56 3.06 4.15
C ASP A 32 0.18 3.74 2.98
N THR A 33 -0.10 5.03 2.73
CA THR A 33 0.61 5.86 1.73
C THR A 33 2.10 5.89 1.98
N MET A 34 2.53 6.12 3.23
CA MET A 34 3.94 6.17 3.60
C MET A 34 4.64 4.81 3.39
N CYS A 35 3.95 3.70 3.71
CA CYS A 35 4.48 2.35 3.51
C CYS A 35 4.64 2.02 2.03
N ALA A 36 3.63 2.30 1.22
CA ALA A 36 3.69 2.13 -0.24
C ALA A 36 4.86 2.92 -0.83
N HIS A 37 5.01 4.19 -0.47
CA HIS A 37 6.15 4.99 -0.93
C HIS A 37 7.50 4.44 -0.50
N MET A 38 7.63 3.91 0.71
CA MET A 38 8.89 3.32 1.16
C MET A 38 9.24 2.07 0.35
N VAL A 39 8.29 1.15 0.12
CA VAL A 39 8.51 -0.04 -0.71
C VAL A 39 8.96 0.35 -2.12
N LEU A 40 8.23 1.28 -2.76
CA LEU A 40 8.58 1.79 -4.09
C LEU A 40 9.94 2.49 -4.13
N TYR A 41 10.26 3.26 -3.09
CA TYR A 41 11.56 3.93 -2.94
C TYR A 41 12.68 2.90 -2.84
N LEU A 42 12.54 1.88 -1.99
CA LEU A 42 13.58 0.87 -1.77
C LEU A 42 13.79 -0.02 -2.99
N ARG A 43 12.70 -0.42 -3.65
CA ARG A 43 12.75 -1.11 -4.94
C ARG A 43 13.57 -0.34 -5.96
N LYS A 44 13.31 0.96 -6.13
CA LYS A 44 14.00 1.79 -7.13
C LYS A 44 15.42 2.18 -6.72
N ARG A 45 15.63 2.60 -5.47
CA ARG A 45 16.88 3.24 -5.02
C ARG A 45 17.90 2.25 -4.49
N LYS A 46 17.45 1.16 -3.88
CA LYS A 46 18.32 0.08 -3.39
C LYS A 46 18.29 -1.15 -4.30
N ALA A 47 17.58 -1.08 -5.43
CA ALA A 47 17.43 -2.17 -6.39
C ALA A 47 16.98 -3.49 -5.73
N LEU A 48 16.10 -3.40 -4.72
CA LEU A 48 15.56 -4.58 -4.06
C LEU A 48 14.52 -5.23 -4.98
N ASP A 49 14.58 -6.55 -5.11
CA ASP A 49 13.58 -7.34 -5.82
C ASP A 49 12.36 -7.58 -4.91
N ILE A 50 11.51 -6.57 -4.81
CA ILE A 50 10.31 -6.57 -3.97
C ILE A 50 9.12 -6.02 -4.75
N LYS A 51 7.92 -6.42 -4.34
CA LYS A 51 6.65 -6.05 -4.97
C LYS A 51 5.75 -5.31 -4.02
N LEU A 52 4.98 -4.38 -4.57
CA LEU A 52 3.90 -3.69 -3.89
C LEU A 52 2.56 -4.17 -4.44
N HIS A 53 1.72 -4.68 -3.55
CA HIS A 53 0.36 -5.12 -3.86
C HIS A 53 -0.64 -4.22 -3.12
N LEU A 54 -1.67 -3.78 -3.83
CA LEU A 54 -2.76 -3.01 -3.24
C LEU A 54 -4.00 -3.88 -3.06
N VAL A 55 -4.62 -3.82 -1.88
CA VAL A 55 -5.94 -4.40 -1.62
C VAL A 55 -6.88 -3.26 -1.29
N LEU A 56 -7.75 -2.93 -2.24
CA LEU A 56 -8.63 -1.76 -2.18
C LEU A 56 -10.06 -2.18 -1.80
N PRO A 57 -10.74 -1.41 -0.92
CA PRO A 57 -12.08 -1.74 -0.45
C PRO A 57 -13.17 -1.58 -1.53
N CYS A 58 -13.01 -0.64 -2.46
CA CYS A 58 -14.01 -0.26 -3.46
C CYS A 58 -13.34 0.38 -4.67
N SER A 59 -14.12 0.85 -5.66
CA SER A 59 -13.57 1.63 -6.78
C SER A 59 -12.77 2.85 -6.32
N ASN A 60 -11.88 3.31 -7.19
CA ASN A 60 -11.02 4.47 -6.92
C ASN A 60 -11.84 5.75 -6.75
N GLU A 61 -12.91 5.89 -7.52
CA GLU A 61 -13.81 7.04 -7.45
C GLU A 61 -14.48 7.13 -6.06
N GLU A 62 -14.95 5.99 -5.54
CA GLU A 62 -15.61 5.93 -4.23
C GLU A 62 -14.61 6.07 -3.08
N GLN A 63 -13.46 5.36 -3.15
CA GLN A 63 -12.43 5.42 -2.12
C GLN A 63 -11.87 6.83 -1.96
N THR A 64 -11.66 7.53 -3.07
CA THR A 64 -11.03 8.85 -3.09
C THR A 64 -12.03 10.01 -3.11
N LYS A 65 -13.34 9.75 -3.05
CA LYS A 65 -14.41 10.75 -3.24
C LYS A 65 -14.17 12.07 -2.49
N ASN A 66 -13.77 11.97 -1.23
CA ASN A 66 -13.57 13.11 -0.33
C ASN A 66 -12.11 13.53 -0.15
N TRP A 67 -11.19 12.99 -0.95
CA TRP A 67 -9.77 13.32 -0.84
C TRP A 67 -9.42 14.59 -1.59
N SER A 68 -8.36 15.27 -1.14
CA SER A 68 -7.84 16.42 -1.86
C SER A 68 -7.31 16.01 -3.23
N TYR A 69 -7.13 16.98 -4.13
CA TYR A 69 -6.53 16.73 -5.43
C TYR A 69 -5.13 16.10 -5.32
N ASN A 70 -4.31 16.60 -4.39
CA ASN A 70 -2.95 16.09 -4.17
C ASN A 70 -2.96 14.65 -3.67
N ASP A 71 -3.84 14.34 -2.72
CA ASP A 71 -4.01 12.98 -2.20
C ASP A 71 -4.45 12.00 -3.30
N LYS A 72 -5.35 12.43 -4.19
CA LYS A 72 -5.75 11.64 -5.37
C LYS A 72 -4.57 11.39 -6.30
N GLN A 73 -3.80 12.42 -6.61
CA GLN A 73 -2.63 12.28 -7.47
C GLN A 73 -1.61 11.29 -6.89
N GLU A 74 -1.32 11.39 -5.59
CA GLU A 74 -0.39 10.51 -4.89
C GLU A 74 -0.89 9.06 -4.92
N PHE A 75 -2.18 8.84 -4.67
CA PHE A 75 -2.82 7.53 -4.75
C PHE A 75 -2.70 6.92 -6.15
N TYR A 76 -3.06 7.64 -7.20
CA TYR A 76 -2.95 7.14 -8.58
C TYR A 76 -1.49 6.88 -8.98
N ALA A 77 -0.54 7.69 -8.51
CA ALA A 77 0.88 7.45 -8.74
C ALA A 77 1.37 6.16 -8.09
N ILE A 78 0.92 5.87 -6.85
CA ILE A 78 1.20 4.59 -6.17
C ILE A 78 0.56 3.44 -6.94
N MET A 79 -0.71 3.56 -7.34
CA MET A 79 -1.43 2.53 -8.08
C MET A 79 -0.72 2.16 -9.39
N MET A 80 -0.29 3.15 -10.19
CA MET A 80 0.42 2.88 -11.43
C MET A 80 1.79 2.22 -11.22
N ALA A 81 2.36 2.35 -10.02
CA ALA A 81 3.63 1.72 -9.66
C ALA A 81 3.45 0.37 -8.95
N ALA A 82 2.23 -0.01 -8.57
CA ALA A 82 1.96 -1.28 -7.90
C ALA A 82 2.04 -2.46 -8.88
N ASP A 83 2.46 -3.61 -8.37
CA ASP A 83 2.60 -4.85 -9.14
C ASP A 83 1.25 -5.58 -9.29
N SER A 84 0.36 -5.43 -8.31
CA SER A 84 -1.03 -5.86 -8.45
C SER A 84 -1.99 -4.98 -7.65
N ILE A 85 -3.25 -5.02 -8.06
CA ILE A 85 -4.35 -4.34 -7.39
C ILE A 85 -5.53 -5.32 -7.32
N GLU A 86 -5.96 -5.63 -6.11
CA GLU A 86 -7.15 -6.43 -5.81
C GLU A 86 -8.23 -5.48 -5.26
N TYR A 87 -9.47 -5.64 -5.73
CA TYR A 87 -10.62 -4.89 -5.21
C TYR A 87 -11.57 -5.85 -4.50
N ILE A 88 -12.00 -5.49 -3.29
CA ILE A 88 -13.03 -6.24 -2.55
C ILE A 88 -14.40 -6.14 -3.25
N GLY A 89 -14.69 -4.98 -3.84
CA GLY A 89 -15.91 -4.73 -4.59
C GLY A 89 -15.83 -3.46 -5.40
N SER A 90 -16.89 -3.12 -6.14
CA SER A 90 -16.99 -1.88 -6.90
C SER A 90 -17.49 -0.71 -6.06
N GLU A 91 -18.37 -0.96 -5.09
CA GLU A 91 -19.06 0.09 -4.32
C GLU A 91 -18.54 0.18 -2.88
N TYR A 92 -18.59 1.39 -2.32
CA TYR A 92 -18.33 1.57 -0.90
C TYR A 92 -19.49 1.02 -0.07
N THR A 93 -19.26 -0.08 0.65
CA THR A 93 -20.24 -0.69 1.54
C THR A 93 -19.83 -0.54 3.00
N LYS A 94 -20.75 -0.82 3.92
CA LYS A 94 -20.47 -0.79 5.36
C LYS A 94 -19.36 -1.78 5.78
N ASP A 95 -19.18 -2.86 5.02
CA ASP A 95 -18.28 -3.95 5.38
C ASP A 95 -17.03 -4.02 4.49
N CYS A 96 -16.94 -3.27 3.39
CA CYS A 96 -15.81 -3.37 2.46
C CYS A 96 -14.45 -3.07 3.11
N MET A 97 -14.41 -2.13 4.07
CA MET A 97 -13.18 -1.83 4.83
C MET A 97 -12.76 -2.98 5.74
N LYS A 98 -13.71 -3.67 6.36
CA LYS A 98 -13.42 -4.84 7.23
C LYS A 98 -12.97 -6.03 6.41
N GLN A 99 -13.65 -6.28 5.29
CA GLN A 99 -13.29 -7.32 4.33
C GLN A 99 -11.90 -7.08 3.75
N ARG A 100 -11.60 -5.83 3.36
CA ARG A 100 -10.25 -5.44 2.92
C ARG A 100 -9.19 -5.72 3.99
N ASN A 101 -9.46 -5.38 5.24
CA ASN A 101 -8.51 -5.64 6.34
C ASN A 101 -8.34 -7.13 6.62
N ALA A 102 -9.42 -7.92 6.58
CA ALA A 102 -9.35 -9.38 6.71
C ALA A 102 -8.51 -9.97 5.58
N ARG A 103 -8.72 -9.50 4.35
CA ARG A 103 -7.95 -9.92 3.18
C ARG A 103 -6.46 -9.60 3.29
N LEU A 104 -6.10 -8.43 3.83
CA LEU A 104 -4.70 -8.09 4.11
C LEU A 104 -4.06 -9.03 5.14
N ILE A 105 -4.82 -9.51 6.14
CA ILE A 105 -4.34 -10.48 7.12
C ILE A 105 -4.14 -11.86 6.46
N GLU A 106 -5.07 -12.28 5.60
CA GLU A 106 -4.95 -13.55 4.86
C GLU A 106 -3.74 -13.60 3.91
N LEU A 107 -3.32 -12.45 3.40
CA LEU A 107 -2.18 -12.31 2.49
C LEU A 107 -0.84 -12.11 3.23
N ALA A 108 -0.87 -11.88 4.54
CA ALA A 108 0.34 -11.67 5.33
C ALA A 108 0.86 -12.99 5.91
N ASP A 109 2.18 -13.17 5.86
CA ASP A 109 2.90 -14.32 6.45
C ASP A 109 3.10 -14.21 7.97
#